data_AF-A0A7D7ZHU0-F1
#
_entry.id   AF-A0A7D7ZHU0-F1
#
_cell.length_a   1.000
_cell.length_b   1.000
_cell.length_c   1.000
_cell.angle_alpha   90.00
_cell.angle_beta   90.00
_cell.angle_gamma   90.00
#
_symmetry.space_group_name_H-M   'P 1'
#
loop_
_entity.id
_entity.type
_entity.pdbx_description
1 polymer ?
#
loop_
_entity_poly.entity_id
_entity_poly.type
_entity_poly.pdbx_seq_one_letter_code
_entity_poly.pdbx_strand_id
1 'polypeptide(L)'
;MQSMNRLVLSSTVFILFAGLFGTFANAEEIPSWVKNNAQYWADDSIDDATFINALQFLIAEQIITIPETEVTENQSGEIPSWIKNNVQYWAQDAITDLDFINGIQYLIANGIIVIEYDDVPKLSLSGNFSSGDFFHQTSGSTNIEFSSEKTILHLGDDFKTVNGPDLYVYLATDKQAKDYVSLGMIQKFSGLQSYDVPDDVDLEKYGEVLIWCKSFGVLFGNAPLEK
;
A
#
# COMPACT_ATOMS: atom_id res chain seq x y z
N MET A 1 -16.35 48.94 29.20
CA MET A 1 -16.97 47.78 29.89
C MET A 1 -18.09 47.26 29.01
N GLN A 2 -18.28 46.00 28.69
CA GLN A 2 -17.49 44.77 28.73
C GLN A 2 -18.29 43.81 27.82
N SER A 3 -17.60 42.87 27.17
CA SER A 3 -18.12 41.85 26.26
C SER A 3 -19.39 41.15 26.76
N MET A 4 -20.14 40.53 25.84
CA MET A 4 -20.40 39.09 26.01
C MET A 4 -20.68 38.40 24.68
N ASN A 5 -19.71 37.55 24.32
CA ASN A 5 -19.77 36.53 23.29
C ASN A 5 -20.87 35.50 23.62
N ARG A 6 -21.56 35.01 22.59
CA ARG A 6 -22.48 33.87 22.69
C ARG A 6 -21.68 32.58 22.55
N LEU A 7 -21.64 31.79 23.61
CA LEU A 7 -21.16 30.41 23.60
C LEU A 7 -22.17 29.54 22.83
N VAL A 8 -21.72 28.79 21.83
CA VAL A 8 -22.48 27.68 21.25
C VAL A 8 -21.89 26.40 21.85
N LEU A 9 -22.70 25.66 22.60
CA LEU A 9 -22.38 24.34 23.13
C LEU A 9 -22.44 23.33 21.97
N SER A 10 -21.30 22.74 21.59
CA SER A 10 -21.23 21.56 20.74
C SER A 10 -20.88 20.36 21.62
N SER A 11 -21.81 19.43 21.71
CA SER A 11 -21.68 18.19 22.49
C SER A 11 -20.82 17.19 21.74
N THR A 12 -19.63 16.89 22.22
CA THR A 12 -18.90 15.66 21.88
C THR A 12 -18.95 14.70 23.05
N VAL A 13 -19.62 13.58 22.83
CA VAL A 13 -19.52 12.37 23.65
C VAL A 13 -18.32 11.60 23.12
N PHE A 14 -17.24 11.51 23.89
CA PHE A 14 -16.14 10.59 23.61
C PHE A 14 -16.23 9.41 24.58
N ILE A 15 -16.52 8.23 24.03
CA ILE A 15 -16.60 6.98 24.75
C ILE A 15 -15.17 6.56 25.12
N LEU A 16 -14.89 6.51 26.43
CA LEU A 16 -13.69 5.88 26.99
C LEU A 16 -13.80 4.36 26.77
N PHE A 17 -13.19 3.85 25.70
CA PHE A 17 -12.94 2.42 25.56
C PHE A 17 -11.60 2.08 26.21
N ALA A 18 -11.65 1.77 27.51
CA ALA A 18 -10.57 1.06 28.19
C ALA A 18 -10.72 -0.43 27.85
N GLY A 19 -9.91 -0.94 26.92
CA GLY A 19 -9.92 -2.35 26.53
C GLY A 19 -8.60 -2.76 25.90
N LEU A 20 -7.87 -3.64 26.60
CA LEU A 20 -6.78 -4.50 26.13
C LEU A 20 -5.68 -3.84 25.28
N PHE A 21 -4.61 -3.37 25.92
CA PHE A 21 -3.31 -3.36 25.27
C PHE A 21 -2.88 -4.81 25.03
N GLY A 22 -3.08 -5.29 23.82
CA GLY A 22 -2.38 -6.48 23.34
C GLY A 22 -0.88 -6.22 23.46
N THR A 23 -0.15 -7.21 23.98
CA THR A 23 1.31 -7.20 23.93
C THR A 23 1.73 -7.24 22.47
N PHE A 24 2.19 -6.13 21.91
CA PHE A 24 2.91 -6.13 20.64
C PHE A 24 4.30 -6.76 20.88
N ALA A 25 4.33 -8.09 20.93
CA ALA A 25 5.57 -8.84 20.91
C ALA A 25 5.90 -9.16 19.45
N ASN A 26 7.10 -8.76 19.03
CA ASN A 26 7.71 -8.79 17.70
C ASN A 26 7.40 -7.56 16.84
N ALA A 27 8.07 -6.44 17.14
CA ALA A 27 8.55 -5.59 16.05
C ALA A 27 9.61 -6.43 15.32
N GLU A 28 9.32 -6.81 14.09
CA GLU A 28 10.28 -7.46 13.20
C GLU A 28 11.50 -6.54 13.11
N GLU A 29 12.68 -7.03 13.53
CA GLU A 29 13.90 -6.22 13.65
C GLU A 29 14.21 -5.58 12.29
N ILE A 30 14.44 -4.26 12.28
CA ILE A 30 14.74 -3.55 11.05
C ILE A 30 16.06 -4.11 10.49
N PRO A 31 16.10 -4.56 9.22
CA PRO A 31 17.33 -5.13 8.67
C PRO A 31 18.51 -4.17 8.79
N SER A 32 19.66 -4.67 9.24
CA SER A 32 20.83 -3.81 9.55
C SER A 32 21.32 -2.98 8.36
N TRP A 33 21.04 -3.40 7.13
CA TRP A 33 21.39 -2.63 5.93
C TRP A 33 20.65 -1.29 5.85
N VAL A 34 19.47 -1.18 6.46
CA VAL A 34 18.67 0.04 6.49
C VAL A 34 19.37 1.14 7.30
N LYS A 35 20.10 0.76 8.36
CA LYS A 35 20.87 1.68 9.21
C LYS A 35 21.97 2.42 8.45
N ASN A 36 22.47 1.86 7.33
CA ASN A 36 23.45 2.54 6.49
C ASN A 36 22.88 3.82 5.85
N ASN A 37 21.61 3.79 5.42
CA ASN A 37 20.95 4.97 4.83
C ASN A 37 20.74 6.06 5.89
N ALA A 38 20.39 5.66 7.11
CA ALA A 38 20.31 6.53 8.27
C ALA A 38 21.67 7.17 8.60
N GLN A 39 22.76 6.41 8.57
CA GLN A 39 24.11 6.92 8.78
C GLN A 39 24.50 7.97 7.73
N TYR A 40 24.24 7.71 6.45
CA TYR A 40 24.54 8.67 5.38
C TYR A 40 23.78 9.99 5.55
N TRP A 41 22.54 9.94 6.05
CA TRP A 41 21.77 11.15 6.29
C TRP A 41 22.25 11.91 7.54
N ALA A 42 22.60 11.19 8.60
CA ALA A 42 23.17 11.77 9.82
C ALA A 42 24.52 12.47 9.57
N ASP A 43 25.33 11.93 8.66
CA ASP A 43 26.64 12.48 8.28
C ASP A 43 26.55 13.55 7.17
N ASP A 44 25.35 14.05 6.85
CA ASP A 44 25.09 15.01 5.75
C ASP A 44 25.61 14.54 4.37
N SER A 45 25.80 13.23 4.20
CA SER A 45 26.26 12.62 2.93
C SER A 45 25.13 12.45 1.92
N ILE A 46 23.88 12.44 2.37
CA ILE A 46 22.68 12.55 1.55
C ILE A 46 21.76 13.65 2.11
N ASP A 47 20.96 14.27 1.24
CA ASP A 47 20.03 15.32 1.63
C ASP A 47 18.72 14.78 2.23
N ASP A 48 17.93 15.67 2.83
CA ASP A 48 16.66 15.34 3.49
C ASP A 48 15.65 14.69 2.54
N ALA A 49 15.59 15.15 1.28
CA ALA A 49 14.71 14.59 0.26
C ALA A 49 15.10 13.14 -0.08
N THR A 50 16.40 12.85 -0.22
CA THR A 50 16.91 11.50 -0.47
C THR A 50 16.60 10.58 0.70
N PHE A 51 16.73 11.05 1.94
CA PHE A 51 16.37 10.28 3.13
C PHE A 51 14.87 10.00 3.21
N ILE A 52 14.01 10.99 2.95
CA ILE A 52 12.55 10.82 2.91
C ILE A 52 12.15 9.78 1.84
N ASN A 53 12.73 9.86 0.64
CA ASN A 53 12.45 8.89 -0.43
C ASN A 53 12.87 7.46 -0.05
N ALA A 54 14.01 7.31 0.63
CA ALA A 54 14.44 6.01 1.15
C ALA A 54 13.48 5.49 2.23
N LEU A 55 13.00 6.36 3.13
CA LEU A 55 12.02 6.00 4.16
C LEU A 55 10.67 5.60 3.54
N GLN A 56 10.21 6.33 2.53
CA GLN A 56 9.03 6.00 1.74
C GLN A 56 9.12 4.61 1.13
N PHE A 57 10.25 4.28 0.51
CA PHE A 57 10.51 2.94 -0.04
C PHE A 57 10.43 1.85 1.04
N LEU A 58 11.07 2.06 2.20
CA LEU A 58 11.09 1.10 3.29
C LEU A 58 9.68 0.82 3.86
N ILE A 59 8.84 1.85 3.90
CA ILE A 59 7.43 1.73 4.30
C ILE A 59 6.64 0.99 3.21
N ALA A 60 6.84 1.34 1.94
CA ALA A 60 6.12 0.73 0.81
C ALA A 60 6.42 -0.76 0.64
N GLU A 61 7.68 -1.16 0.81
CA GLU A 61 8.12 -2.58 0.75
C GLU A 61 7.84 -3.34 2.06
N GLN A 62 7.12 -2.74 3.01
CA GLN A 62 6.81 -3.31 4.33
C GLN A 62 8.05 -3.73 5.14
N ILE A 63 9.22 -3.13 4.85
CA ILE A 63 10.48 -3.34 5.59
C ILE A 63 10.42 -2.63 6.94
N ILE A 64 9.69 -1.50 7.00
CA ILE A 64 9.38 -0.79 8.24
C ILE A 64 7.86 -0.60 8.32
N THR A 65 7.26 -1.02 9.44
CA THR A 65 5.87 -0.72 9.76
C THR A 65 5.82 0.50 10.69
N ILE A 66 5.13 1.56 10.26
CA ILE A 66 4.83 2.71 11.12
C ILE A 66 3.42 2.51 11.69
N PRO A 67 3.23 2.53 13.02
CA PRO A 67 1.90 2.42 13.60
C PRO A 67 1.04 3.62 13.18
N GLU A 68 -0.24 3.39 12.90
CA GLU A 68 -1.18 4.38 12.39
C GLU A 68 -1.18 5.68 13.22
N THR A 69 -1.12 6.83 12.54
CA THR A 69 -1.19 8.16 13.16
C THR A 69 -2.04 9.13 12.36
N GLU A 70 -2.89 9.87 13.04
CA GLU A 70 -3.57 11.03 12.47
C GLU A 70 -2.57 12.17 12.24
N VAL A 71 -2.48 12.68 11.01
CA VAL A 71 -1.62 13.82 10.67
C VAL A 71 -2.26 15.10 11.19
N THR A 72 -1.52 15.86 12.01
CA THR A 72 -1.94 17.20 12.43
C THR A 72 -1.41 18.22 11.41
N GLU A 73 -2.31 18.98 10.77
CA GLU A 73 -1.96 20.01 9.79
C GLU A 73 -1.12 21.14 10.44
N ASN A 74 0.21 21.03 10.36
CA ASN A 74 1.12 22.17 10.45
C ASN A 74 2.36 21.85 9.60
N GLN A 75 2.35 22.31 8.35
CA GLN A 75 3.45 22.13 7.42
C GLN A 75 4.60 23.10 7.79
N SER A 76 5.65 22.58 8.44
CA SER A 76 6.96 23.23 8.40
C SER A 76 7.91 22.35 7.59
N GLY A 77 8.26 22.79 6.38
CA GLY A 77 9.02 22.03 5.39
C GLY A 77 10.52 21.89 5.64
N GLU A 78 10.98 21.97 6.88
CA GLU A 78 12.39 21.77 7.22
C GLU A 78 12.52 20.78 8.39
N ILE A 79 13.27 19.70 8.17
CA ILE A 79 13.53 18.70 9.21
C ILE A 79 14.47 19.34 10.25
N PRO A 80 14.06 19.45 11.53
CA PRO A 80 14.94 20.01 12.55
C PRO A 80 16.22 19.19 12.72
N SER A 81 17.37 19.85 12.85
CA SER A 81 18.67 19.16 12.96
C SER A 81 18.77 18.21 14.16
N TRP A 82 17.95 18.38 15.20
CA TRP A 82 17.92 17.46 16.34
C TRP A 82 17.42 16.05 15.95
N ILE A 83 16.69 15.92 14.84
CA ILE A 83 16.27 14.62 14.30
C ILE A 83 17.47 13.83 13.80
N LYS A 84 18.45 14.48 13.16
CA LYS A 84 19.66 13.83 12.66
C LYS A 84 20.45 13.17 13.80
N ASN A 85 20.43 13.76 15.00
CA ASN A 85 21.05 13.15 16.19
C ASN A 85 20.37 11.83 16.58
N ASN A 86 19.03 11.77 16.54
CA ASN A 86 18.29 10.55 16.86
C ASN A 86 18.58 9.44 15.83
N VAL A 87 18.70 9.81 14.55
CA VAL A 87 19.03 8.87 13.49
C VAL A 87 20.48 8.39 13.59
N GLN A 88 21.41 9.26 13.99
CA GLN A 88 22.77 8.87 14.31
C GLN A 88 22.82 7.88 15.48
N TYR A 89 22.07 8.13 16.55
CA TYR A 89 21.99 7.20 17.68
C TYR A 89 21.43 5.84 17.27
N TRP A 90 20.46 5.81 16.35
CA TRP A 90 19.90 4.56 15.84
C TRP A 90 20.91 3.79 14.98
N ALA A 91 21.62 4.47 14.08
CA ALA A 91 22.66 3.87 13.25
C ALA A 91 23.83 3.29 14.06
N GLN A 92 24.07 3.80 15.27
CA GLN A 92 25.10 3.35 16.20
C GLN A 92 24.60 2.35 17.26
N ASP A 93 23.38 1.82 17.09
CA ASP A 93 22.72 0.91 18.05
C ASP A 93 22.57 1.50 19.47
N ALA A 94 22.60 2.83 19.61
CA ALA A 94 22.44 3.53 20.88
C ALA A 94 20.97 3.72 21.27
N ILE A 95 20.04 3.60 20.32
CA ILE A 95 18.58 3.48 20.54
C ILE A 95 18.03 2.28 19.77
N THR A 96 16.89 1.75 20.21
CA THR A 96 16.28 0.57 19.58
C THR A 96 15.54 0.91 18.28
N ASP A 97 15.25 -0.10 17.46
CA ASP A 97 14.42 0.05 16.27
C ASP A 97 13.02 0.60 16.62
N LEU A 98 12.46 0.18 17.76
CA LEU A 98 11.20 0.71 18.27
C LEU A 98 11.30 2.20 18.62
N ASP A 99 12.39 2.63 19.26
CA ASP A 99 12.62 4.05 19.58
C ASP A 99 12.75 4.90 18.30
N PHE A 100 13.42 4.36 17.28
CA PHE A 100 13.54 5.00 15.97
C PHE A 100 12.18 5.10 15.25
N ILE A 101 11.41 4.01 15.19
CA ILE A 101 10.05 3.98 14.60
C ILE A 101 9.14 5.00 15.29
N ASN A 102 9.15 5.05 16.62
CA ASN A 102 8.37 6.03 17.39
C ASN A 102 8.79 7.47 17.07
N GLY A 103 10.09 7.69 16.82
CA GLY A 103 10.61 8.98 16.35
C GLY A 103 10.06 9.36 14.98
N ILE A 104 10.10 8.46 14.00
CA ILE A 104 9.53 8.68 12.65
C ILE A 104 8.02 8.94 12.74
N GLN A 105 7.32 8.14 13.53
CA GLN A 105 5.90 8.28 13.79
C GLN A 105 5.56 9.69 14.31
N TYR A 106 6.33 10.19 15.29
CA TYR A 106 6.15 11.53 15.82
C TYR A 106 6.32 12.61 14.74
N LEU A 107 7.31 12.45 13.86
CA LEU A 107 7.59 13.43 12.80
C LEU A 107 6.45 13.52 11.78
N ILE A 108 5.86 12.38 11.44
CA ILE A 108 4.70 12.30 10.55
C ILE A 108 3.47 12.90 11.22
N ALA A 109 3.17 12.51 12.46
CA ALA A 109 2.01 13.00 13.21
C ALA A 109 2.02 14.53 13.40
N ASN A 110 3.20 15.13 13.52
CA ASN A 110 3.37 16.58 13.69
C ASN A 110 3.58 17.33 12.36
N GLY A 111 3.49 16.67 11.20
CA GLY A 111 3.65 17.32 9.90
C GLY A 111 5.07 17.84 9.60
N ILE A 112 6.07 17.35 10.34
CA ILE A 112 7.49 17.71 10.16
C ILE A 112 8.09 16.92 8.98
N ILE A 113 7.72 15.64 8.86
CA ILE A 113 7.93 14.85 7.66
C ILE A 113 6.56 14.62 7.03
N VAL A 114 6.43 15.04 5.77
CA VAL A 114 5.26 14.70 4.95
C VAL A 114 5.63 13.49 4.12
N ILE A 115 4.96 12.37 4.38
CA ILE A 115 5.00 11.22 3.48
C ILE A 115 3.87 11.42 2.46
N GLU A 116 4.22 11.97 1.30
CA GLU A 116 3.30 11.99 0.16
C GLU A 116 3.22 10.57 -0.40
N TYR A 117 2.29 9.76 0.11
CA TYR A 117 2.06 8.38 -0.34
C TYR A 117 1.64 8.29 -1.81
N ASP A 118 1.18 9.41 -2.39
CA ASP A 118 0.73 9.47 -3.79
C ASP A 118 1.91 9.46 -4.80
N ASP A 119 3.12 9.87 -4.38
CA ASP A 119 4.31 9.96 -5.23
C ASP A 119 5.40 8.90 -4.94
N VAL A 120 5.19 8.07 -3.92
CA VAL A 120 5.96 6.82 -3.80
C VAL A 120 5.55 5.95 -4.98
N PRO A 121 6.47 5.43 -5.80
CA PRO A 121 6.10 4.45 -6.82
C PRO A 121 5.50 3.27 -6.08
N LYS A 122 4.17 3.24 -6.02
CA LYS A 122 3.41 2.11 -5.52
C LYS A 122 3.87 0.96 -6.39
N LEU A 123 4.66 0.05 -5.81
CA LEU A 123 5.00 -1.17 -6.49
C LEU A 123 3.66 -1.74 -6.95
N SER A 124 3.43 -1.76 -8.24
CA SER A 124 2.16 -2.16 -8.81
C SER A 124 2.49 -3.09 -9.92
N LEU A 125 1.95 -4.30 -9.82
CA LEU A 125 1.99 -5.19 -10.97
C LEU A 125 0.91 -4.71 -11.93
N SER A 126 1.23 -4.54 -13.19
CA SER A 126 0.26 -4.08 -14.19
C SER A 126 0.27 -4.98 -15.42
N GLY A 127 -0.84 -4.98 -16.15
CA GLY A 127 -1.03 -5.81 -17.32
C GLY A 127 -2.07 -5.23 -18.27
N ASN A 128 -2.01 -5.66 -19.52
CA ASN A 128 -3.01 -5.32 -20.53
C ASN A 128 -3.69 -6.59 -21.02
N PHE A 129 -5.03 -6.57 -21.05
CA PHE A 129 -5.80 -7.70 -21.52
C PHE A 129 -5.63 -7.91 -23.02
N SER A 130 -5.38 -9.16 -23.37
CA SER A 130 -5.54 -9.70 -24.71
C SER A 130 -6.77 -10.60 -24.75
N SER A 131 -7.45 -10.61 -25.90
CA SER A 131 -8.60 -11.49 -26.13
C SER A 131 -8.18 -12.97 -26.13
N GLY A 132 -8.99 -13.84 -25.52
CA GLY A 132 -8.71 -15.28 -25.47
C GLY A 132 -8.81 -15.93 -26.86
N ASP A 133 -9.75 -15.45 -27.68
CA ASP A 133 -9.89 -15.82 -29.08
C ASP A 133 -10.65 -14.74 -29.88
N PHE A 134 -11.04 -15.05 -31.12
CA PHE A 134 -11.74 -14.12 -32.02
C PHE A 134 -13.17 -13.77 -31.58
N PHE A 135 -13.84 -14.66 -30.83
CA PHE A 135 -15.22 -14.51 -30.38
C PHE A 135 -15.30 -13.94 -28.97
N HIS A 136 -14.31 -14.23 -28.12
CA HIS A 136 -14.21 -13.73 -26.76
C HIS A 136 -13.31 -12.50 -26.70
N GLN A 137 -13.81 -11.39 -27.22
CA GLN A 137 -13.07 -10.13 -27.21
C GLN A 137 -12.99 -9.57 -25.78
N THR A 138 -11.76 -9.34 -25.34
CA THR A 138 -11.42 -8.73 -24.06
C THR A 138 -10.26 -7.75 -24.26
N SER A 139 -10.34 -6.59 -23.61
CA SER A 139 -9.35 -5.52 -23.68
C SER A 139 -9.34 -4.68 -22.40
N GLY A 140 -8.34 -3.79 -22.31
CA GLY A 140 -8.19 -2.81 -21.25
C GLY A 140 -7.04 -3.15 -20.31
N SER A 141 -6.87 -2.34 -19.27
CA SER A 141 -5.78 -2.43 -18.32
C SER A 141 -6.18 -3.15 -17.02
N THR A 142 -5.17 -3.64 -16.31
CA THR A 142 -5.29 -4.12 -14.93
C THR A 142 -4.06 -3.75 -14.13
N ASN A 143 -4.22 -3.51 -12.84
CA ASN A 143 -3.12 -3.33 -11.91
C ASN A 143 -3.44 -3.96 -10.55
N ILE A 144 -2.40 -4.40 -9.85
CA ILE A 144 -2.45 -4.79 -8.44
C ILE A 144 -1.90 -3.64 -7.62
N GLU A 145 -2.67 -3.22 -6.62
CA GLU A 145 -2.27 -2.24 -5.64
C GLU A 145 -2.06 -2.95 -4.29
N PHE A 146 -0.91 -2.67 -3.68
CA PHE A 146 -0.53 -3.17 -2.37
C PHE A 146 -0.73 -2.05 -1.33
N SER A 147 -1.24 -2.41 -0.17
CA SER A 147 -1.26 -1.57 1.03
C SER A 147 -0.93 -2.40 2.27
N SER A 148 -0.80 -1.75 3.43
CA SER A 148 -0.60 -2.43 4.72
C SER A 148 -1.78 -3.28 5.17
N GLU A 149 -2.97 -3.07 4.59
CA GLU A 149 -4.21 -3.73 5.04
C GLU A 149 -4.75 -4.75 4.03
N LYS A 150 -4.45 -4.57 2.75
CA LYS A 150 -5.04 -5.38 1.68
C LYS A 150 -4.24 -5.29 0.39
N THR A 151 -4.32 -6.35 -0.39
CA THR A 151 -3.91 -6.37 -1.79
C THR A 151 -5.18 -6.34 -2.66
N ILE A 152 -5.25 -5.42 -3.61
CA ILE A 152 -6.43 -5.29 -4.49
C ILE A 152 -5.99 -5.38 -5.94
N LEU A 153 -6.69 -6.21 -6.71
CA LEU A 153 -6.61 -6.21 -8.16
C LEU A 153 -7.69 -5.30 -8.74
N HIS A 154 -7.28 -4.34 -9.55
CA HIS A 154 -8.13 -3.42 -10.28
C HIS A 154 -8.16 -3.79 -11.77
N LEU A 155 -9.34 -3.79 -12.36
CA LEU A 155 -9.50 -3.69 -13.81
C LEU A 155 -9.81 -2.23 -14.13
N GLY A 156 -9.11 -1.67 -15.12
CA GLY A 156 -9.18 -0.26 -15.48
C GLY A 156 -10.56 0.22 -15.94
N ASP A 157 -10.72 1.53 -16.05
CA ASP A 157 -11.92 2.14 -16.63
C ASP A 157 -12.09 1.80 -18.13
N ASP A 158 -11.00 1.50 -18.80
CA ASP A 158 -10.92 1.01 -20.18
C ASP A 158 -11.20 -0.50 -20.32
N PHE A 159 -11.39 -1.22 -19.21
CA PHE A 159 -11.71 -2.64 -19.24
C PHE A 159 -13.00 -2.92 -20.01
N LYS A 160 -12.97 -3.95 -20.85
CA LYS A 160 -14.12 -4.44 -21.60
C LYS A 160 -13.96 -5.91 -21.94
N THR A 161 -15.03 -6.68 -21.75
CA THR A 161 -15.15 -8.07 -22.23
C THR A 161 -16.53 -8.26 -22.85
N VAL A 162 -16.66 -9.21 -23.78
CA VAL A 162 -17.98 -9.67 -24.23
C VAL A 162 -18.74 -10.35 -23.08
N ASN A 163 -20.07 -10.32 -23.15
CA ASN A 163 -20.93 -10.96 -22.16
C ASN A 163 -20.75 -12.48 -22.17
N GLY A 164 -20.71 -13.09 -20.98
CA GLY A 164 -20.72 -14.52 -20.78
C GLY A 164 -21.64 -14.88 -19.60
N PRO A 165 -22.18 -16.11 -19.54
CA PRO A 165 -23.17 -16.47 -18.53
C PRO A 165 -22.59 -16.66 -17.12
N ASP A 166 -21.27 -16.86 -17.00
CA ASP A 166 -20.62 -17.27 -15.74
C ASP A 166 -19.13 -16.89 -15.72
N LEU A 167 -18.82 -15.59 -15.87
CA LEU A 167 -17.46 -15.08 -15.93
C LEU A 167 -16.89 -14.75 -14.54
N TYR A 168 -15.61 -15.09 -14.35
CA TYR A 168 -14.86 -14.82 -13.14
C TYR A 168 -13.51 -14.18 -13.46
N VAL A 169 -12.95 -13.50 -12.47
CA VAL A 169 -11.57 -12.99 -12.47
C VAL A 169 -10.70 -13.95 -11.69
N TYR A 170 -9.70 -14.53 -12.33
CA TYR A 170 -8.72 -15.43 -11.72
C TYR A 170 -7.32 -14.83 -11.75
N LEU A 171 -6.52 -15.14 -10.74
CA LEU A 171 -5.05 -15.13 -10.82
C LEU A 171 -4.59 -16.55 -11.13
N ALA A 172 -3.79 -16.77 -12.15
CA ALA A 172 -3.44 -18.10 -12.64
C ALA A 172 -1.95 -18.23 -12.95
N THR A 173 -1.47 -19.48 -12.99
CA THR A 173 -0.11 -19.81 -13.43
C THR A 173 0.02 -19.94 -14.94
N ASP A 174 -1.11 -20.14 -15.63
CA ASP A 174 -1.19 -20.31 -17.08
C ASP A 174 -2.57 -19.94 -17.62
N LYS A 175 -2.66 -19.76 -18.94
CA LYS A 175 -3.89 -19.37 -19.65
C LYS A 175 -4.98 -20.45 -19.73
N GLN A 176 -4.69 -21.67 -19.29
CA GLN A 176 -5.63 -22.80 -19.27
C GLN A 176 -6.32 -22.95 -17.90
N ALA A 177 -5.99 -22.10 -16.92
CA ALA A 177 -6.51 -22.15 -15.56
C ALA A 177 -6.34 -23.54 -14.91
N LYS A 178 -5.15 -24.15 -15.05
CA LYS A 178 -4.84 -25.44 -14.39
C LYS A 178 -4.60 -25.29 -12.89
N ASP A 179 -3.94 -24.21 -12.50
CA ASP A 179 -3.71 -23.79 -11.12
C ASP A 179 -4.03 -22.29 -11.04
N TYR A 180 -4.98 -21.94 -10.18
CA TYR A 180 -5.53 -20.59 -10.11
C TYR A 180 -6.15 -20.28 -8.75
N VAL A 181 -6.22 -18.98 -8.45
CA VAL A 181 -6.98 -18.39 -7.35
C VAL A 181 -8.15 -17.62 -7.95
N SER A 182 -9.37 -17.92 -7.51
CA SER A 182 -10.57 -17.23 -7.98
C SER A 182 -10.85 -16.00 -7.11
N LEU A 183 -10.78 -14.81 -7.69
CA LEU A 183 -11.05 -13.56 -6.99
C LEU A 183 -12.54 -13.19 -6.94
N GLY A 184 -13.35 -13.76 -7.83
CA GLY A 184 -14.81 -13.59 -7.80
C GLY A 184 -15.45 -13.51 -9.17
N MET A 185 -16.78 -13.47 -9.18
CA MET A 185 -17.56 -13.27 -10.40
C MET A 185 -17.36 -11.85 -10.93
N ILE A 186 -17.36 -11.71 -12.26
CA ILE A 186 -17.24 -10.40 -12.88
C ILE A 186 -18.38 -9.48 -12.42
N GLN A 187 -18.05 -8.27 -11.95
CA GLN A 187 -19.06 -7.33 -11.47
C GLN A 187 -19.73 -6.58 -12.62
N LYS A 188 -18.92 -6.19 -13.62
CA LYS A 188 -19.36 -5.44 -14.82
C LYS A 188 -18.59 -5.93 -16.03
N PHE A 189 -19.24 -6.01 -17.19
CA PHE A 189 -18.56 -6.38 -18.45
C PHE A 189 -17.74 -5.23 -19.06
N SER A 190 -17.82 -4.03 -18.49
CA SER A 190 -16.97 -2.89 -18.87
C SER A 190 -16.83 -1.89 -17.73
N GLY A 191 -15.69 -1.22 -17.70
CA GLY A 191 -15.36 -0.18 -16.73
C GLY A 191 -14.73 -0.70 -15.43
N LEU A 192 -14.32 0.28 -14.62
CA LEU A 192 -13.54 0.10 -13.39
C LEU A 192 -14.20 -0.89 -12.43
N GLN A 193 -13.45 -1.85 -11.92
CA GLN A 193 -13.90 -2.78 -10.90
C GLN A 193 -12.71 -3.39 -10.16
N SER A 194 -12.95 -3.83 -8.93
CA SER A 194 -11.86 -4.24 -8.03
C SER A 194 -12.21 -5.53 -7.31
N TYR A 195 -11.17 -6.30 -6.99
CA TYR A 195 -11.26 -7.59 -6.31
C TYR A 195 -10.18 -7.69 -5.23
N ASP A 196 -10.57 -8.18 -4.06
CA ASP A 196 -9.61 -8.49 -3.00
C ASP A 196 -8.75 -9.69 -3.43
N VAL A 197 -7.44 -9.54 -3.28
CA VAL A 197 -6.48 -10.63 -3.45
C VAL A 197 -6.16 -11.18 -2.07
N PRO A 198 -6.35 -12.49 -1.81
CA PRO A 198 -6.01 -13.08 -0.52
C PRO A 198 -4.53 -12.90 -0.18
N ASP A 199 -4.24 -12.68 1.10
CA ASP A 199 -2.88 -12.34 1.59
C ASP A 199 -1.85 -13.48 1.38
N ASP A 200 -2.31 -14.72 1.17
CA ASP A 200 -1.47 -15.90 0.97
C ASP A 200 -1.14 -16.21 -0.50
N VAL A 201 -1.55 -15.34 -1.43
CA VAL A 201 -1.29 -15.52 -2.86
C VAL A 201 0.12 -15.08 -3.23
N ASP A 202 0.92 -16.03 -3.71
CA ASP A 202 2.22 -15.76 -4.34
C ASP A 202 2.02 -15.19 -5.76
N LEU A 203 2.16 -13.88 -5.89
CA LEU A 203 1.99 -13.16 -7.16
C LEU A 203 3.17 -13.35 -8.13
N GLU A 204 4.32 -13.87 -7.69
CA GLU A 204 5.38 -14.30 -8.61
C GLU A 204 4.99 -15.62 -9.30
N LYS A 205 4.26 -16.49 -8.59
CA LYS A 205 3.70 -17.73 -9.15
C LYS A 205 2.44 -17.47 -10.00
N TYR A 206 1.50 -16.67 -9.50
CA TYR A 206 0.20 -16.43 -10.13
C TYR A 206 0.18 -15.12 -10.95
N GLY A 207 1.15 -14.97 -11.86
CA GLY A 207 1.39 -13.74 -12.62
C GLY A 207 0.48 -13.48 -13.83
N GLU A 208 -0.67 -14.15 -13.96
CA GLU A 208 -1.62 -13.94 -15.05
C GLU A 208 -3.03 -13.67 -14.53
N VAL A 209 -3.63 -12.55 -14.92
CA VAL A 209 -5.05 -12.27 -14.67
C VAL A 209 -5.87 -12.87 -15.81
N LEU A 210 -6.85 -13.71 -15.49
CA LEU A 210 -7.76 -14.29 -16.48
C LEU A 210 -9.18 -13.80 -16.28
N ILE A 211 -9.86 -13.52 -17.39
CA ILE A 211 -11.32 -13.53 -17.46
C ILE A 211 -11.72 -14.93 -17.92
N TRP A 212 -12.29 -15.72 -17.03
CA TRP A 212 -12.57 -17.13 -17.25
C TRP A 212 -14.07 -17.44 -17.17
N CYS A 213 -14.59 -18.15 -18.16
CA CYS A 213 -15.96 -18.67 -18.08
C CYS A 213 -15.96 -20.04 -17.41
N LYS A 214 -16.38 -20.08 -16.14
CA LYS A 214 -16.36 -21.30 -15.32
C LYS A 214 -17.28 -22.39 -15.88
N SER A 215 -18.50 -22.03 -16.29
CA SER A 215 -19.47 -22.98 -16.84
C SER A 215 -19.02 -23.70 -18.12
N PHE A 216 -18.18 -23.05 -18.94
CA PHE A 216 -17.72 -23.63 -20.21
C PHE A 216 -16.23 -24.01 -20.23
N GLY A 217 -15.46 -23.62 -19.21
CA GLY A 217 -14.03 -23.89 -19.14
C GLY A 217 -13.25 -23.20 -20.27
N VAL A 218 -13.61 -21.96 -20.60
CA VAL A 218 -12.99 -21.21 -21.71
C VAL A 218 -12.44 -19.87 -21.24
N LEU A 219 -11.30 -19.49 -21.82
CA LEU A 219 -10.65 -18.22 -21.58
C LEU A 219 -11.31 -17.11 -22.42
N PHE A 220 -11.75 -16.03 -21.76
CA PHE A 220 -12.24 -14.84 -22.45
C PHE A 220 -11.13 -13.82 -22.69
N GLY A 221 -10.18 -13.71 -21.77
CA GLY A 221 -9.02 -12.85 -21.94
C GLY A 221 -8.00 -13.05 -20.85
N ASN A 222 -6.75 -12.68 -21.13
CA ASN A 222 -5.66 -12.75 -20.17
C ASN A 222 -4.84 -11.46 -20.16
N ALA A 223 -4.29 -11.11 -19.00
CA ALA A 223 -3.32 -10.04 -18.82
C ALA A 223 -2.15 -10.56 -17.98
N PRO A 224 -0.95 -10.72 -18.56
CA PRO A 224 0.27 -10.97 -17.79
C PRO A 224 0.59 -9.76 -16.91
N LEU A 225 1.05 -10.02 -15.69
CA LEU A 225 1.40 -9.02 -14.70
C LEU A 225 2.91 -8.76 -14.70
N GLU A 226 3.29 -7.50 -14.89
CA GLU A 226 4.67 -7.03 -14.93
C GLU A 226 4.87 -5.88 -13.92
N LYS A 227 6.08 -5.74 -13.38
CA LYS A 227 6.46 -4.66 -12.43
C LYS A 227 6.59 -3.30 -13.12
#